data_AF-A0A1M7KT22-F1
#
_entry.id   AF-A0A1M7KT22-F1
#
_cell.length_a   1.000
_cell.length_b   1.000
_cell.length_c   1.000
_cell.angle_alpha   90.00
_cell.angle_beta   90.00
_cell.angle_gamma   90.00
#
_symmetry.space_group_name_H-M   'P 1'
#
loop_
_entity.id
_entity.type
_entity.pdbx_description
1 polymer ?
#
loop_
_entity_poly.entity_id
_entity_poly.type
_entity_poly.pdbx_seq_one_letter_code
_entity_poly.pdbx_strand_id
1 'polypeptide(L)'
;MYYTKKQIELVEDSIKIEEEIANYIKLKKKGSEYVGLCPFHDDKKPSFSVSPKKQIFKCWGCGIGGNIFKFIQNKMNFNFISSVKFLILKNQIELDEFGYSGKGDVYVLKLEEGKYYIGYTENLAQRMESHFSGRGAKWTKEYKPLEIVKVYKGVNRKFETELTELYMKKYGYRIIRGGDHVRKDLKFKHVKKKINNKTNEGVYILKLEEDKFFIGYNVNMDSAIDNHFDGKGCEWTKKYKPVKLVSKYKTRNIEECKKETISYIKKFGWDNVRGYRWKKDNIRKPKILS
;
A
#
# COMPACT_ATOMS: atom_id res chain seq x y z
N MET A 1 9.51 18.51 -0.63
CA MET A 1 9.63 18.34 -2.08
C MET A 1 8.36 18.90 -2.69
N TYR A 2 8.52 19.86 -3.59
CA TYR A 2 7.43 20.53 -4.29
C TYR A 2 7.71 20.42 -5.79
N TYR A 3 6.68 20.20 -6.60
CA TYR A 3 6.77 20.19 -8.06
C TYR A 3 6.30 21.54 -8.58
N THR A 4 7.00 22.08 -9.58
CA THR A 4 6.55 23.30 -10.26
C THR A 4 5.30 23.02 -11.08
N LYS A 5 4.55 24.08 -11.45
CA LYS A 5 3.37 23.93 -12.31
C LYS A 5 3.74 23.27 -13.65
N LYS A 6 4.84 23.72 -14.27
CA LYS A 6 5.37 23.14 -15.51
C LYS A 6 5.69 21.64 -15.37
N GLN A 7 6.28 21.23 -14.24
CA GLN A 7 6.56 19.83 -13.96
C GLN A 7 5.28 18.99 -13.82
N ILE A 8 4.22 19.56 -13.22
CA ILE A 8 2.94 18.87 -13.08
C ILE A 8 2.27 18.71 -14.45
N GLU A 9 2.24 19.78 -15.25
CA GLU A 9 1.71 19.77 -16.63
C GLU A 9 2.45 18.74 -17.48
N LEU A 10 3.79 18.73 -17.42
CA LEU A 10 4.63 17.73 -18.12
C LEU A 10 4.21 16.29 -17.79
N VAL A 11 3.96 15.98 -16.52
CA VAL A 11 3.54 14.64 -16.09
C VAL A 11 2.13 14.32 -16.59
N GLU A 12 1.21 15.28 -16.54
CA GLU A 12 -0.15 15.11 -17.02
C GLU A 12 -0.18 14.85 -18.53
N ASP A 13 0.54 15.64 -19.31
CA ASP A 13 0.61 15.55 -20.78
C ASP A 13 1.33 14.29 -21.26
N SER A 14 2.27 13.78 -20.46
CA SER A 14 2.99 12.53 -20.77
C SER A 14 2.13 11.27 -20.56
N ILE A 15 0.94 11.39 -19.97
CA ILE A 15 0.11 10.25 -19.61
C ILE A 15 -1.13 10.23 -20.49
N LYS A 16 -1.35 9.10 -21.15
CA LYS A 16 -2.65 8.76 -21.71
C LYS A 16 -3.56 8.24 -20.61
N ILE A 17 -4.46 9.09 -20.12
CA ILE A 17 -5.32 8.78 -18.97
C ILE A 17 -6.10 7.47 -19.11
N GLU A 18 -6.59 7.14 -20.30
CA GLU A 18 -7.34 5.91 -20.57
C GLU A 18 -6.48 4.66 -20.42
N GLU A 19 -5.22 4.71 -20.89
CA GLU A 19 -4.28 3.60 -20.79
C GLU A 19 -3.83 3.43 -19.33
N GLU A 20 -3.55 4.53 -18.63
CA GLU A 20 -3.15 4.47 -17.21
C GLU A 20 -4.28 3.91 -16.35
N ILE A 21 -5.52 4.36 -16.54
CA ILE A 21 -6.69 3.87 -15.80
C ILE A 21 -7.03 2.41 -16.16
N ALA A 22 -6.82 1.99 -17.41
CA ALA A 22 -7.08 0.61 -17.86
C ALA A 22 -6.24 -0.43 -17.11
N ASN A 23 -5.12 -0.03 -16.50
CA ASN A 23 -4.34 -0.89 -15.60
C ASN A 23 -5.08 -1.30 -14.31
N TYR A 24 -6.20 -0.63 -13.98
CA TYR A 24 -6.92 -0.83 -12.72
C TYR A 24 -8.36 -1.32 -12.91
N ILE A 25 -8.98 -0.99 -14.05
CA ILE A 25 -10.36 -1.35 -14.36
C ILE A 25 -10.50 -1.68 -15.84
N LYS A 26 -11.44 -2.56 -16.17
CA LYS A 26 -11.77 -2.86 -17.56
C LYS A 26 -12.55 -1.70 -18.16
N LEU A 27 -11.98 -1.08 -19.19
CA LEU A 27 -12.62 -0.03 -19.98
C LEU A 27 -13.05 -0.59 -21.35
N LYS A 28 -14.16 -0.07 -21.86
CA LYS A 28 -14.64 -0.32 -23.23
C LYS A 28 -14.78 1.02 -23.96
N LYS A 29 -14.31 1.10 -25.19
CA LYS A 29 -14.47 2.30 -26.02
C LYS A 29 -15.94 2.52 -26.37
N LYS A 30 -16.43 3.74 -26.24
CA LYS A 30 -17.77 4.19 -26.60
C LYS A 30 -17.68 5.56 -27.27
N GLY A 31 -17.65 5.57 -28.60
CA GLY A 31 -17.37 6.79 -29.38
C GLY A 31 -15.94 7.28 -29.13
N SER A 32 -15.81 8.56 -28.75
CA SER A 32 -14.54 9.18 -28.37
C SER A 32 -14.13 8.96 -26.91
N GLU A 33 -14.99 8.33 -26.12
CA GLU A 33 -14.82 8.14 -24.68
C GLU A 33 -14.58 6.66 -24.35
N TYR A 34 -14.17 6.38 -23.12
CA TYR A 34 -14.09 5.03 -22.57
C TYR A 34 -15.02 4.89 -21.38
N VAL A 35 -15.66 3.73 -21.23
CA VAL A 35 -16.61 3.45 -20.15
C VAL A 35 -16.31 2.15 -19.42
N GLY A 36 -16.56 2.10 -18.12
CA GLY A 36 -16.35 0.93 -17.28
C GLY A 36 -17.11 0.99 -15.95
N LEU A 37 -16.93 -0.04 -15.13
CA LEU A 37 -17.41 -0.02 -13.74
C LEU A 37 -16.52 0.90 -12.90
N CYS A 38 -17.14 1.62 -11.98
CA CYS A 38 -16.40 2.54 -11.13
C CYS A 38 -15.55 1.78 -10.09
N PRO A 39 -14.26 2.11 -9.93
CA PRO A 39 -13.42 1.47 -8.91
C PRO A 39 -13.61 2.03 -7.49
N PHE A 40 -14.48 3.04 -7.32
CA PHE A 40 -14.61 3.82 -6.08
C PHE A 40 -15.95 3.64 -5.36
N HIS A 41 -16.91 2.95 -5.99
CA HIS A 41 -18.16 2.54 -5.37
C HIS A 41 -18.64 1.27 -6.06
N ASP A 42 -19.51 0.53 -5.39
CA ASP A 42 -20.10 -0.69 -5.94
C ASP A 42 -21.21 -0.32 -6.94
N ASP A 43 -21.03 -0.73 -8.19
CA ASP A 43 -21.97 -0.45 -9.28
C ASP A 43 -22.16 -1.71 -10.13
N LYS A 44 -23.41 -1.95 -10.54
CA LYS A 44 -23.79 -3.06 -11.41
C LYS A 44 -23.74 -2.68 -12.90
N LYS A 45 -23.78 -1.38 -13.22
CA LYS A 45 -23.78 -0.88 -14.61
C LYS A 45 -22.55 0.03 -14.84
N PRO A 46 -22.01 0.11 -16.07
CA PRO A 46 -20.90 1.02 -16.34
C PRO A 46 -21.30 2.49 -16.16
N SER A 47 -20.84 3.13 -15.08
CA SER A 47 -21.06 4.55 -14.78
C SER A 47 -19.80 5.39 -14.84
N PHE A 48 -18.64 4.77 -15.00
CA PHE A 48 -17.35 5.43 -15.03
C PHE A 48 -16.96 5.74 -16.47
N SER A 49 -16.75 7.02 -16.78
CA SER A 49 -16.32 7.50 -18.10
C SER A 49 -14.92 8.12 -18.03
N VAL A 50 -14.12 7.93 -19.08
CA VAL A 50 -12.81 8.54 -19.27
C VAL A 50 -12.78 9.23 -20.62
N SER A 51 -12.37 10.50 -20.62
CA SER A 51 -12.25 11.34 -21.79
C SER A 51 -10.77 11.59 -22.10
N PRO A 52 -10.18 10.92 -23.10
CA PRO A 52 -8.80 11.15 -23.52
C PRO A 52 -8.58 12.60 -23.97
N LYS A 53 -9.54 13.16 -24.73
CA LYS A 53 -9.46 14.54 -25.24
C LYS A 53 -9.39 15.57 -24.12
N LYS A 54 -10.12 15.34 -23.02
CA LYS A 54 -10.18 16.27 -21.88
C LYS A 54 -9.20 15.90 -20.77
N GLN A 55 -8.47 14.78 -20.87
CA GLN A 55 -7.59 14.25 -19.82
C GLN A 55 -8.27 14.11 -18.44
N ILE A 56 -9.55 13.73 -18.43
CA ILE A 56 -10.33 13.56 -17.19
C ILE A 56 -11.11 12.27 -17.16
N PHE A 57 -11.46 11.83 -15.95
CA PHE A 57 -12.47 10.81 -15.70
C PHE A 57 -13.64 11.40 -14.92
N LYS A 58 -14.81 10.77 -15.04
CA LYS A 58 -15.99 11.06 -14.23
C LYS A 58 -16.83 9.82 -14.03
N CYS A 59 -17.25 9.58 -12.81
CA CYS A 59 -18.29 8.62 -12.48
C CYS A 59 -19.63 9.34 -12.39
N TRP A 60 -20.61 8.90 -13.17
CA TRP A 60 -21.96 9.46 -13.15
C TRP A 60 -22.83 8.92 -12.01
N GLY A 61 -22.44 7.80 -11.39
CA GLY A 61 -23.15 7.21 -10.24
C GLY A 61 -22.83 7.91 -8.92
N CYS A 62 -21.54 8.03 -8.58
CA CYS A 62 -21.10 8.63 -7.31
C CYS A 62 -20.52 10.04 -7.43
N GLY A 63 -20.48 10.62 -8.63
CA GLY A 63 -20.04 12.00 -8.88
C GLY A 63 -18.52 12.23 -8.83
N ILE A 64 -17.71 11.24 -8.43
CA ILE A 64 -16.25 11.38 -8.40
C ILE A 64 -15.70 11.64 -9.80
N GLY A 65 -14.81 12.62 -9.92
CA GLY A 65 -14.15 12.95 -11.17
C GLY A 65 -12.88 13.77 -10.94
N GLY A 66 -12.12 13.94 -12.01
CA GLY A 66 -10.87 14.71 -12.01
C GLY A 66 -9.90 14.18 -13.05
N ASN A 67 -8.64 14.61 -12.95
CA ASN A 67 -7.57 14.15 -13.80
C ASN A 67 -6.89 12.87 -13.25
N ILE A 68 -5.82 12.45 -13.92
CA ILE A 68 -5.10 11.23 -13.55
C ILE A 68 -4.55 11.28 -12.11
N PHE A 69 -4.07 12.45 -11.64
CA PHE A 69 -3.60 12.58 -10.26
C PHE A 69 -4.73 12.29 -9.26
N LYS A 70 -5.91 12.87 -9.48
CA LYS A 70 -7.07 12.61 -8.63
C LYS A 70 -7.46 11.14 -8.63
N PHE A 71 -7.37 10.45 -9.78
CA PHE A 71 -7.62 9.02 -9.86
C PHE A 71 -6.66 8.23 -8.96
N ILE A 72 -5.35 8.47 -9.12
CA ILE A 72 -4.30 7.78 -8.35
C ILE A 72 -4.39 8.09 -6.85
N GLN A 73 -4.68 9.35 -6.48
CA GLN A 73 -4.88 9.73 -5.08
C GLN A 73 -5.98 8.88 -4.41
N ASN A 74 -7.13 8.73 -5.07
CA ASN A 74 -8.23 7.95 -4.52
C ASN A 74 -7.94 6.45 -4.57
N LYS A 75 -7.38 5.95 -5.68
CA LYS A 75 -7.14 4.51 -5.87
C LYS A 75 -6.04 3.97 -4.96
N MET A 76 -5.02 4.77 -4.68
CA MET A 76 -3.85 4.37 -3.88
C MET A 76 -3.85 4.96 -2.46
N ASN A 77 -4.85 5.77 -2.11
CA ASN A 77 -4.85 6.59 -0.89
C ASN A 77 -3.56 7.44 -0.76
N PHE A 78 -3.16 8.03 -1.88
CA PHE A 78 -1.97 8.87 -1.97
C PHE A 78 -2.34 10.34 -1.82
N ASN A 79 -1.42 11.12 -1.24
CA ASN A 79 -1.51 12.57 -1.37
C ASN A 79 -1.07 12.99 -2.78
N PHE A 80 -1.30 14.25 -3.13
CA PHE A 80 -1.00 14.75 -4.47
C PHE A 80 0.47 14.52 -4.87
N ILE A 81 1.42 14.91 -4.01
CA ILE A 81 2.86 14.73 -4.24
C ILE A 81 3.23 13.26 -4.46
N SER A 82 2.67 12.34 -3.67
CA SER A 82 2.91 10.90 -3.83
C SER A 82 2.34 10.38 -5.15
N SER A 83 1.26 10.97 -5.64
CA SER A 83 0.60 10.57 -6.89
C SER A 83 1.39 11.04 -8.11
N VAL A 84 1.86 12.29 -8.10
CA VAL A 84 2.79 12.82 -9.12
C VAL A 84 4.05 11.95 -9.18
N LYS A 85 4.67 11.71 -8.02
CA LYS A 85 5.85 10.85 -7.91
C LYS A 85 5.60 9.43 -8.41
N PHE A 86 4.47 8.83 -8.03
CA PHE A 86 4.10 7.49 -8.48
C PHE A 86 4.09 7.39 -10.01
N LEU A 87 3.47 8.37 -10.65
CA LEU A 87 3.33 8.42 -12.10
C LEU A 87 4.68 8.62 -12.80
N ILE A 88 5.53 9.53 -12.30
CA ILE A 88 6.89 9.74 -12.82
C ILE A 88 7.70 8.43 -12.78
N LEU A 89 7.77 7.79 -11.60
CA LEU A 89 8.60 6.60 -11.41
C LEU A 89 8.05 5.37 -12.13
N LYS A 90 6.72 5.21 -12.19
CA LYS A 90 6.08 4.08 -12.88
C LYS A 90 6.32 4.14 -14.40
N ASN A 91 6.13 5.34 -14.97
CA ASN A 91 6.10 5.57 -16.41
C ASN A 91 7.42 6.11 -16.98
N GLN A 92 8.43 6.36 -16.13
CA GLN A 92 9.76 6.89 -16.54
C GLN A 92 9.66 8.24 -17.26
N ILE A 93 8.80 9.13 -16.77
CA ILE A 93 8.54 10.43 -17.39
C ILE A 93 9.72 11.37 -17.11
N GLU A 94 10.42 11.78 -18.16
CA GLU A 94 11.42 12.87 -18.18
C GLU A 94 12.32 12.88 -16.94
N LEU A 95 12.98 11.74 -16.69
CA LEU A 95 13.70 11.48 -15.43
C LEU A 95 14.77 12.53 -15.12
N ASP A 96 15.36 13.15 -16.15
CA ASP A 96 16.28 14.28 -16.03
C ASP A 96 15.64 15.49 -15.34
N GLU A 97 14.44 15.90 -15.75
CA GLU A 97 13.69 17.05 -15.21
C GLU A 97 13.35 16.93 -13.72
N PHE A 98 13.41 15.70 -13.18
CA PHE A 98 13.14 15.39 -11.78
C PHE A 98 14.39 14.98 -10.98
N GLY A 99 15.56 15.03 -11.62
CA GLY A 99 16.85 14.66 -11.03
C GLY A 99 16.94 13.19 -10.66
N TYR A 100 16.37 12.32 -11.50
CA TYR A 100 16.43 10.86 -11.35
C TYR A 100 17.39 10.17 -12.31
N SER A 101 17.86 10.86 -13.36
CA SER A 101 18.85 10.32 -14.28
C SER A 101 20.19 10.08 -13.59
N GLY A 102 20.92 9.11 -14.11
CA GLY A 102 22.21 8.68 -13.57
C GLY A 102 22.89 7.64 -14.45
N LYS A 103 23.99 7.09 -13.94
CA LYS A 103 24.82 6.13 -14.68
C LYS A 103 24.47 4.66 -14.40
N GLY A 104 23.56 4.40 -13.46
CA GLY A 104 23.24 3.05 -13.04
C GLY A 104 21.83 2.63 -13.42
N ASP A 105 21.49 1.42 -13.00
CA ASP A 105 20.21 0.80 -13.22
C ASP A 105 19.54 0.49 -11.88
N VAL A 106 18.23 0.68 -11.82
CA VAL A 106 17.40 0.18 -10.72
C VAL A 106 16.60 -1.01 -11.19
N TYR A 107 16.63 -2.10 -10.43
CA TYR A 107 15.94 -3.33 -10.79
C TYR A 107 15.01 -3.78 -9.66
N VAL A 108 13.94 -4.48 -10.04
CA VAL A 108 12.96 -5.07 -9.13
C VAL A 108 13.03 -6.58 -9.31
N LEU A 109 13.38 -7.30 -8.24
CA LEU A 109 13.35 -8.75 -8.17
C LEU A 109 12.09 -9.21 -7.47
N LYS A 110 11.47 -10.25 -8.01
CA LYS A 110 10.53 -11.09 -7.27
C LYS A 110 11.31 -12.19 -6.60
N LEU A 111 11.01 -12.41 -5.33
CA LEU A 111 11.64 -13.41 -4.49
C LEU A 111 10.59 -14.46 -4.09
N GLU A 112 11.07 -15.51 -3.43
CA GLU A 112 10.23 -16.48 -2.74
C GLU A 112 9.26 -15.81 -1.74
N GLU A 113 8.19 -16.53 -1.40
CA GLU A 113 7.14 -16.10 -0.46
C GLU A 113 6.45 -14.77 -0.85
N GLY A 114 6.46 -14.43 -2.14
CA GLY A 114 5.85 -13.19 -2.65
C GLY A 114 6.55 -11.92 -2.17
N LYS A 115 7.83 -12.02 -1.75
CA LYS A 115 8.64 -10.86 -1.38
C LYS A 115 9.27 -10.22 -2.61
N TYR A 116 9.65 -8.96 -2.49
CA TYR A 116 10.35 -8.24 -3.56
C TYR A 116 11.55 -7.48 -3.03
N TYR A 117 12.55 -7.34 -3.89
CA TYR A 117 13.74 -6.54 -3.65
C TYR A 117 13.92 -5.51 -4.75
N ILE A 118 14.23 -4.27 -4.35
CA ILE A 118 14.58 -3.19 -5.26
C ILE A 118 16.04 -2.83 -5.01
N GLY A 119 16.86 -2.81 -6.05
CA GLY A 119 18.28 -2.51 -5.91
C GLY A 119 18.79 -1.58 -6.99
N TYR A 120 19.85 -0.85 -6.66
CA TYR A 120 20.64 -0.05 -7.60
C TYR A 120 21.98 -0.72 -7.92
N THR A 121 22.43 -0.63 -9.17
CA THR A 121 23.78 -1.06 -9.58
C THR A 121 24.22 -0.38 -10.87
N GLU A 122 25.52 -0.21 -11.08
CA GLU A 122 26.08 0.23 -12.37
C GLU A 122 26.47 -0.95 -13.27
N ASN A 123 26.43 -2.18 -12.74
CA ASN A 123 26.69 -3.40 -13.50
C ASN A 123 25.61 -4.44 -13.19
N LEU A 124 24.55 -4.43 -13.98
CA LEU A 124 23.40 -5.31 -13.78
C LEU A 124 23.77 -6.78 -13.88
N ALA A 125 24.57 -7.17 -14.88
CA ALA A 125 24.94 -8.57 -15.10
C ALA A 125 25.66 -9.17 -13.88
N GLN A 126 26.73 -8.50 -13.42
CA GLN A 126 27.48 -8.94 -12.24
C GLN A 126 26.61 -8.93 -10.97
N ARG A 127 25.71 -7.94 -10.86
CA ARG A 127 24.82 -7.85 -9.70
C ARG A 127 23.79 -8.98 -9.68
N MET A 128 23.25 -9.36 -10.84
CA MET A 128 22.33 -10.48 -10.96
C MET A 128 23.03 -11.78 -10.59
N GLU A 129 24.21 -12.04 -11.15
CA GLU A 129 25.02 -13.21 -10.79
C GLU A 129 25.26 -13.28 -9.27
N SER A 130 25.56 -12.15 -8.63
CA SER A 130 25.72 -12.08 -7.18
C SER A 130 24.45 -12.48 -6.43
N HIS A 131 23.28 -12.03 -6.88
CA HIS A 131 22.00 -12.38 -6.26
C HIS A 131 21.66 -13.87 -6.40
N PHE A 132 21.80 -14.43 -7.60
CA PHE A 132 21.47 -15.83 -7.88
C PHE A 132 22.52 -16.83 -7.35
N SER A 133 23.77 -16.39 -7.13
CA SER A 133 24.81 -17.18 -6.47
C SER A 133 24.81 -17.10 -4.93
N GLY A 134 23.80 -16.47 -4.32
CA GLY A 134 23.69 -16.36 -2.85
C GLY A 134 24.64 -15.33 -2.22
N ARG A 135 25.36 -14.54 -3.02
CA ARG A 135 26.25 -13.45 -2.58
C ARG A 135 25.55 -12.07 -2.58
N GLY A 136 24.23 -12.05 -2.76
CA GLY A 136 23.42 -10.84 -2.86
C GLY A 136 23.23 -10.08 -1.54
N ALA A 137 22.24 -9.18 -1.52
CA ALA A 137 21.82 -8.47 -0.32
C ALA A 137 21.26 -9.43 0.74
N LYS A 138 21.30 -9.05 2.03
CA LYS A 138 20.74 -9.86 3.14
C LYS A 138 19.33 -10.37 2.84
N TRP A 139 18.46 -9.48 2.35
CA TRP A 139 17.08 -9.81 2.01
C TRP A 139 16.97 -10.88 0.90
N THR A 140 17.84 -10.82 -0.10
CA THR A 140 17.86 -11.82 -1.20
C THR A 140 18.58 -13.11 -0.84
N LYS A 141 19.32 -13.14 0.28
CA LYS A 141 19.86 -14.37 0.85
C LYS A 141 18.79 -15.08 1.69
N GLU A 142 17.94 -14.32 2.35
CA GLU A 142 16.81 -14.82 3.15
C GLU A 142 15.68 -15.33 2.27
N TYR A 143 15.30 -14.59 1.22
CA TYR A 143 14.30 -14.99 0.23
C TYR A 143 14.97 -15.06 -1.14
N LYS A 144 15.08 -16.25 -1.74
CA LYS A 144 15.86 -16.40 -2.97
C LYS A 144 15.17 -15.68 -4.13
N PRO A 145 15.93 -15.03 -5.03
CA PRO A 145 15.37 -14.44 -6.24
C PRO A 145 14.80 -15.49 -7.18
N LEU A 146 13.60 -15.22 -7.70
CA LEU A 146 12.94 -16.05 -8.69
C LEU A 146 13.13 -15.47 -10.09
N GLU A 147 12.84 -14.18 -10.25
CA GLU A 147 12.88 -13.51 -11.56
C GLU A 147 13.10 -12.00 -11.42
N ILE A 148 13.57 -11.39 -12.51
CA ILE A 148 13.64 -9.93 -12.66
C ILE A 148 12.29 -9.46 -13.20
N VAL A 149 11.60 -8.65 -12.42
CA VAL A 149 10.28 -8.11 -12.78
C VAL A 149 10.41 -6.89 -13.68
N LYS A 150 11.35 -5.99 -13.34
CA LYS A 150 11.53 -4.74 -14.07
C LYS A 150 12.94 -4.19 -13.88
N VAL A 151 13.45 -3.54 -14.91
CA VAL A 151 14.71 -2.79 -14.90
C VAL A 151 14.44 -1.38 -15.41
N TYR A 152 14.97 -0.40 -14.71
CA TYR A 152 14.96 1.02 -15.02
C TYR A 152 16.40 1.43 -15.32
N LYS A 153 16.70 1.79 -16.56
CA LYS A 153 18.07 2.07 -17.00
C LYS A 153 18.42 3.55 -16.89
N GLY A 154 19.70 3.86 -16.67
CA GLY A 154 20.19 5.24 -16.72
C GLY A 154 19.62 6.13 -15.61
N VAL A 155 19.39 5.56 -14.43
CA VAL A 155 18.84 6.23 -13.25
C VAL A 155 19.88 6.32 -12.13
N ASN A 156 19.56 7.09 -11.09
CA ASN A 156 20.42 7.26 -9.92
C ASN A 156 19.85 6.58 -8.66
N ARG A 157 20.64 6.60 -7.59
CA ARG A 157 20.25 6.01 -6.29
C ARG A 157 19.02 6.66 -5.65
N LYS A 158 18.75 7.94 -5.94
CA LYS A 158 17.54 8.62 -5.45
C LYS A 158 16.29 7.96 -6.03
N PHE A 159 16.32 7.55 -7.30
CA PHE A 159 15.23 6.80 -7.93
C PHE A 159 14.95 5.49 -7.18
N GLU A 160 15.99 4.72 -6.83
CA GLU A 160 15.86 3.47 -6.06
C GLU A 160 15.17 3.70 -4.70
N THR A 161 15.65 4.69 -3.96
CA THR A 161 15.12 5.01 -2.62
C THR A 161 13.65 5.37 -2.70
N GLU A 162 13.30 6.28 -3.62
CA GLU A 162 11.92 6.75 -3.74
C GLU A 162 10.97 5.69 -4.30
N LEU A 163 11.43 4.85 -5.23
CA LEU A 163 10.66 3.71 -5.73
C LEU A 163 10.41 2.70 -4.60
N THR A 164 11.43 2.45 -3.78
CA THR A 164 11.33 1.54 -2.62
C THR A 164 10.30 2.05 -1.62
N GLU A 165 10.38 3.31 -1.21
CA GLU A 165 9.41 3.92 -0.29
C GLU A 165 7.98 3.88 -0.83
N LEU A 166 7.81 4.17 -2.12
CA LEU A 166 6.52 4.14 -2.80
C LEU A 166 5.90 2.74 -2.78
N TYR A 167 6.70 1.71 -3.11
CA TYR A 167 6.25 0.33 -3.11
C TYR A 167 5.98 -0.19 -1.70
N MET A 168 6.79 0.20 -0.72
CA MET A 168 6.53 -0.09 0.70
C MET A 168 5.22 0.55 1.17
N LYS A 169 4.91 1.77 0.74
CA LYS A 169 3.65 2.42 1.08
C LYS A 169 2.45 1.71 0.47
N LYS A 170 2.60 1.18 -0.75
CA LYS A 170 1.53 0.50 -1.50
C LYS A 170 1.28 -0.94 -1.02
N TYR A 171 2.35 -1.73 -0.89
CA TYR A 171 2.27 -3.17 -0.63
C TYR A 171 2.66 -3.54 0.80
N GLY A 172 3.29 -2.63 1.54
CA GLY A 172 3.73 -2.85 2.91
C GLY A 172 5.22 -3.16 2.99
N TYR A 173 5.83 -2.70 4.10
CA TYR A 173 7.26 -2.86 4.33
C TYR A 173 7.68 -4.34 4.49
N ARG A 174 6.79 -5.27 4.84
CA ARG A 174 7.15 -6.69 5.01
C ARG A 174 7.37 -7.40 3.68
N ILE A 175 6.80 -6.84 2.61
CA ILE A 175 6.82 -7.40 1.27
C ILE A 175 8.00 -6.82 0.48
N ILE A 176 8.30 -5.53 0.64
CA ILE A 176 9.28 -4.81 -0.17
C ILE A 176 10.49 -4.38 0.66
N ARG A 177 11.70 -4.61 0.14
CA ARG A 177 12.97 -4.06 0.66
C ARG A 177 13.84 -3.51 -0.47
N GLY A 178 14.71 -2.56 -0.16
CA GLY A 178 15.69 -2.03 -1.11
C GLY A 178 16.77 -1.20 -0.44
N GLY A 179 17.94 -1.07 -1.07
CA GLY A 179 19.05 -0.22 -0.64
C GLY A 179 19.33 -0.21 0.87
N ASP A 180 19.34 0.99 1.44
CA ASP A 180 19.55 1.24 2.88
C ASP A 180 18.45 0.67 3.78
N HIS A 181 17.28 0.34 3.22
CA HIS A 181 16.19 -0.29 3.96
C HIS A 181 16.39 -1.80 4.17
N VAL A 182 17.43 -2.40 3.57
CA VAL A 182 17.83 -3.80 3.85
C VAL A 182 18.56 -3.94 5.18
N ARG A 183 19.32 -2.92 5.59
CA ARG A 183 20.16 -2.94 6.80
C ARG A 183 19.44 -2.40 8.03
N LYS A 184 18.48 -1.51 7.83
CA LYS A 184 17.64 -1.03 8.92
C LYS A 184 16.66 -2.15 9.26
N ASP A 185 16.89 -2.83 10.39
CA ASP A 185 15.75 -3.10 11.25
C ASP A 185 15.00 -1.78 11.30
N LEU A 186 13.85 -1.70 10.64
CA LEU A 186 12.97 -0.56 10.77
C LEU A 186 12.36 -0.60 12.18
N LYS A 187 13.21 -0.60 13.21
CA LYS A 187 12.95 0.18 14.42
C LYS A 187 12.64 1.55 13.86
N PHE A 188 11.37 1.92 13.86
CA PHE A 188 10.93 3.29 13.61
C PHE A 188 11.88 4.23 14.35
N LYS A 189 12.86 4.80 13.64
CA LYS A 189 13.43 6.07 14.06
C LYS A 189 12.23 6.97 13.99
N HIS A 190 11.72 7.31 15.17
CA HIS A 190 10.72 8.33 15.39
C HIS A 190 11.05 9.51 14.48
N VAL A 191 10.39 9.59 13.33
CA VAL A 191 10.23 10.86 12.66
C VAL A 191 9.22 11.59 13.55
N LYS A 192 9.74 12.22 14.60
CA LYS A 192 9.12 13.37 15.25
C LYS A 192 9.07 14.50 14.23
N LYS A 193 8.37 14.33 13.11
CA LYS A 193 7.72 15.46 12.47
C LYS A 193 6.43 15.63 13.25
N LYS A 194 6.27 16.84 13.81
CA LYS A 194 5.03 17.34 14.39
C LYS A 194 3.87 17.03 13.44
N ILE A 195 3.27 15.85 13.56
CA ILE A 195 1.94 15.59 13.02
C ILE A 195 1.04 16.19 14.08
N ASN A 196 0.42 17.32 13.74
CA ASN A 196 -0.62 17.92 14.54
C ASN A 196 -1.57 16.82 15.03
N ASN A 197 -1.76 16.77 16.35
CA ASN A 197 -2.69 15.90 17.06
C ASN A 197 -4.13 16.07 16.52
N LYS A 198 -4.46 15.36 15.45
CA LYS A 198 -5.83 14.92 15.19
C LYS A 198 -5.86 13.46 15.60
N THR A 199 -6.50 13.19 16.74
CA THR A 199 -6.66 11.84 17.30
C THR A 199 -7.20 10.91 16.20
N ASN A 200 -6.44 9.87 15.86
CA ASN A 200 -6.90 8.80 14.97
C ASN A 200 -7.57 7.71 15.81
N GLU A 201 -8.53 8.15 16.62
CA GLU A 201 -9.23 7.34 17.59
C GLU A 201 -10.33 6.52 16.90
N GLY A 202 -10.41 5.24 17.21
CA GLY A 202 -11.42 4.39 16.61
C GLY A 202 -11.18 2.89 16.76
N VAL A 203 -11.93 2.13 15.96
CA VAL A 203 -11.94 0.67 15.94
C VAL A 203 -11.17 0.15 14.74
N TYR A 204 -10.42 -0.92 14.93
CA TYR A 204 -9.68 -1.62 13.88
C TYR A 204 -9.86 -3.13 13.99
N ILE A 205 -9.78 -3.81 12.84
CA ILE A 205 -10.02 -5.25 12.70
C ILE A 205 -8.81 -5.87 12.01
N LEU A 206 -8.16 -6.82 12.66
CA LEU A 206 -7.03 -7.57 12.13
C LEU A 206 -7.48 -8.99 11.80
N LYS A 207 -7.07 -9.48 10.63
CA LYS A 207 -7.06 -10.91 10.32
C LYS A 207 -5.71 -11.48 10.77
N LEU A 208 -5.75 -12.55 11.53
CA LEU A 208 -4.60 -13.28 12.05
C LEU A 208 -4.41 -14.59 11.28
N GLU A 209 -3.34 -15.30 11.62
CA GLU A 209 -3.13 -16.69 11.21
C GLU A 209 -4.31 -17.59 11.64
N GLU A 210 -4.43 -18.75 10.99
CA GLU A 210 -5.49 -19.75 11.26
C GLU A 210 -6.93 -19.19 11.17
N ASP A 211 -7.14 -18.24 10.25
CA ASP A 211 -8.42 -17.56 10.04
C ASP A 211 -9.05 -16.95 11.32
N LYS A 212 -8.19 -16.53 12.26
CA LYS A 212 -8.62 -15.84 13.48
C LYS A 212 -8.68 -14.34 13.29
N PHE A 213 -9.42 -13.66 14.16
CA PHE A 213 -9.64 -12.22 14.09
C PHE A 213 -9.37 -11.54 15.43
N PHE A 214 -8.89 -10.30 15.34
CA PHE A 214 -8.76 -9.42 16.48
C PHE A 214 -9.42 -8.06 16.22
N ILE A 215 -10.29 -7.63 17.12
CA ILE A 215 -10.94 -6.32 17.07
C ILE A 215 -10.41 -5.45 18.21
N GLY A 216 -9.82 -4.32 17.86
CA GLY A 216 -9.24 -3.38 18.82
C GLY A 216 -9.86 -2.00 18.76
N TYR A 217 -9.71 -1.25 19.85
CA TYR A 217 -10.03 0.17 19.94
C TYR A 217 -8.82 0.90 20.53
N ASN A 218 -8.47 2.04 19.95
CA ASN A 218 -7.39 2.87 20.47
C ASN A 218 -7.57 4.34 20.07
N VAL A 219 -7.09 5.25 20.92
CA VAL A 219 -7.01 6.70 20.66
C VAL A 219 -6.08 7.02 19.47
N ASN A 220 -5.12 6.14 19.21
CA ASN A 220 -4.30 6.14 18.01
C ASN A 220 -4.27 4.74 17.39
N MET A 221 -5.21 4.49 16.46
CA MET A 221 -5.33 3.21 15.78
C MET A 221 -4.05 2.80 15.05
N ASP A 222 -3.36 3.73 14.38
CA ASP A 222 -2.17 3.40 13.58
C ASP A 222 -1.05 2.84 14.48
N SER A 223 -0.77 3.53 15.59
CA SER A 223 0.22 3.06 16.57
C SER A 223 -0.16 1.72 17.21
N ALA A 224 -1.45 1.51 17.49
CA ALA A 224 -1.92 0.27 18.06
C ALA A 224 -1.79 -0.90 17.08
N ILE A 225 -2.16 -0.68 15.82
CA ILE A 225 -2.01 -1.65 14.73
C ILE A 225 -0.53 -2.03 14.60
N ASP A 226 0.37 -1.05 14.52
CA ASP A 226 1.81 -1.28 14.42
C ASP A 226 2.33 -2.13 15.58
N ASN A 227 1.91 -1.86 16.82
CA ASN A 227 2.28 -2.66 17.98
C ASN A 227 1.85 -4.14 17.88
N HIS A 228 0.66 -4.42 17.33
CA HIS A 228 0.22 -5.80 17.10
C HIS A 228 1.09 -6.51 16.07
N PHE A 229 1.36 -5.84 14.94
CA PHE A 229 2.22 -6.40 13.90
C PHE A 229 3.65 -6.63 14.43
N ASP A 230 4.18 -5.75 15.28
CA ASP A 230 5.51 -5.85 15.88
C ASP A 230 5.62 -6.89 17.02
N GLY A 231 4.57 -7.69 17.27
CA GLY A 231 4.57 -8.71 18.32
C GLY A 231 4.46 -8.13 19.75
N LYS A 232 4.20 -6.82 19.87
CA LYS A 232 3.96 -6.11 21.13
C LYS A 232 2.48 -6.03 21.49
N GLY A 233 1.62 -6.72 20.73
CA GLY A 233 0.18 -6.78 20.96
C GLY A 233 -0.22 -7.58 22.21
N CYS A 234 -1.51 -7.88 22.33
CA CYS A 234 -2.01 -8.75 23.39
C CYS A 234 -1.63 -10.22 23.14
N GLU A 235 -1.80 -11.07 24.16
CA GLU A 235 -1.54 -12.52 24.11
C GLU A 235 -2.14 -13.18 22.86
N TRP A 236 -3.39 -12.85 22.51
CA TRP A 236 -4.06 -13.38 21.32
C TRP A 236 -3.29 -13.09 20.02
N THR A 237 -2.88 -11.83 19.83
CA THR A 237 -2.11 -11.42 18.64
C THR A 237 -0.63 -11.81 18.68
N LYS A 238 -0.13 -12.22 19.86
CA LYS A 238 1.20 -12.84 20.01
C LYS A 238 1.16 -14.33 19.66
N LYS A 239 0.08 -15.02 20.02
CA LYS A 239 -0.16 -16.43 19.72
C LYS A 239 -0.47 -16.64 18.23
N TYR A 240 -1.36 -15.82 17.67
CA TYR A 240 -1.72 -15.86 16.24
C TYR A 240 -1.30 -14.55 15.60
N LYS A 241 -0.29 -14.58 14.73
CA LYS A 241 0.31 -13.33 14.24
C LYS A 241 -0.64 -12.61 13.27
N PRO A 242 -0.68 -11.27 13.28
CA PRO A 242 -1.48 -10.51 12.31
C PRO A 242 -0.99 -10.72 10.87
N VAL A 243 -1.91 -11.12 10.00
CA VAL A 243 -1.68 -11.28 8.55
C VAL A 243 -1.99 -9.99 7.81
N LYS A 244 -3.15 -9.36 8.10
CA LYS A 244 -3.56 -8.09 7.46
C LYS A 244 -4.56 -7.29 8.28
N LEU A 245 -4.59 -5.98 8.03
CA LEU A 245 -5.68 -5.10 8.44
C LEU A 245 -6.90 -5.36 7.54
N VAL A 246 -8.04 -5.70 8.13
CA VAL A 246 -9.31 -5.92 7.42
C VAL A 246 -10.06 -4.60 7.26
N SER A 247 -10.20 -3.85 8.35
CA SER A 247 -10.91 -2.58 8.36
C SER A 247 -10.43 -1.70 9.52
N LYS A 248 -10.58 -0.38 9.39
CA LYS A 248 -10.49 0.57 10.49
C LYS A 248 -11.42 1.76 10.23
N TYR A 249 -12.04 2.29 11.29
CA TYR A 249 -12.92 3.45 11.19
C TYR A 249 -12.84 4.30 12.45
N LYS A 250 -13.00 5.61 12.29
CA LYS A 250 -12.88 6.58 13.38
C LYS A 250 -14.17 6.59 14.19
N THR A 251 -14.05 6.46 15.50
CA THR A 251 -15.16 6.59 16.43
C THR A 251 -14.64 6.90 17.82
N ARG A 252 -15.35 7.74 18.58
CA ARG A 252 -15.09 7.97 20.01
C ARG A 252 -15.87 7.00 20.90
N ASN A 253 -16.75 6.21 20.31
CA ASN A 253 -17.60 5.29 21.04
C ASN A 253 -16.93 3.92 21.16
N ILE A 254 -16.32 3.64 22.31
CA ILE A 254 -15.70 2.34 22.59
C ILE A 254 -16.69 1.17 22.48
N GLU A 255 -17.98 1.43 22.65
CA GLU A 255 -19.03 0.41 22.58
C GLU A 255 -19.24 -0.10 21.14
N GLU A 256 -18.83 0.66 20.11
CA GLU A 256 -18.77 0.17 18.74
C GLU A 256 -17.75 -0.97 18.59
N CYS A 257 -16.64 -0.92 19.33
CA CYS A 257 -15.67 -2.03 19.36
C CYS A 257 -16.32 -3.32 19.86
N LYS A 258 -17.17 -3.21 20.90
CA LYS A 258 -17.92 -4.35 21.44
C LYS A 258 -18.94 -4.88 20.44
N LYS A 259 -19.72 -4.00 19.80
CA LYS A 259 -20.70 -4.38 18.76
C LYS A 259 -20.03 -5.11 17.61
N GLU A 260 -18.90 -4.60 17.14
CA GLU A 260 -18.14 -5.20 16.04
C GLU A 260 -17.55 -6.54 16.44
N THR A 261 -17.02 -6.65 17.67
CA THR A 261 -16.51 -7.92 18.20
C THR A 261 -17.62 -8.98 18.27
N ILE A 262 -18.82 -8.62 18.76
CA ILE A 262 -19.98 -9.54 18.80
C ILE A 262 -20.41 -9.95 17.39
N SER A 263 -20.46 -9.00 16.45
CA SER A 263 -20.80 -9.26 15.05
C SER A 263 -19.85 -10.28 14.43
N TYR A 264 -18.54 -10.11 14.62
CA TYR A 264 -17.54 -11.05 14.14
C TYR A 264 -17.64 -12.41 14.85
N ILE A 265 -17.90 -12.45 16.16
CA ILE A 265 -18.12 -13.72 16.88
C ILE A 265 -19.32 -14.48 16.32
N LYS A 266 -20.44 -13.80 16.04
CA LYS A 266 -21.62 -14.43 15.43
C LYS A 266 -21.30 -15.01 14.05
N LYS A 267 -20.40 -14.38 13.30
CA LYS A 267 -20.01 -14.79 11.94
C LYS A 267 -18.95 -15.89 11.89
N PHE A 268 -17.96 -15.84 12.77
CA PHE A 268 -16.75 -16.69 12.70
C PHE A 268 -16.60 -17.65 13.89
N GLY A 269 -17.48 -17.57 14.88
CA GLY A 269 -17.46 -18.39 16.08
C GLY A 269 -16.65 -17.78 17.23
N TRP A 270 -17.00 -18.18 18.46
CA TRP A 270 -16.37 -17.70 19.69
C TRP A 270 -14.87 -17.98 19.72
N ASP A 271 -14.43 -19.14 19.24
CA ASP A 271 -13.03 -19.57 19.33
C ASP A 271 -12.10 -18.89 18.31
N ASN A 272 -12.65 -18.15 17.34
CA ASN A 272 -11.87 -17.53 16.27
C ASN A 272 -11.74 -16.01 16.42
N VAL A 273 -12.40 -15.39 17.39
CA VAL A 273 -12.46 -13.93 17.50
C VAL A 273 -12.14 -13.48 18.92
N ARG A 274 -11.26 -12.48 19.04
CA ARG A 274 -11.00 -11.77 20.31
C ARG A 274 -11.04 -10.27 20.08
N GLY A 275 -11.39 -9.51 21.12
CA GLY A 275 -11.48 -8.06 21.03
C GLY A 275 -12.16 -7.43 22.24
N TYR A 276 -12.13 -6.10 22.32
CA TYR A 276 -12.74 -5.35 23.44
C TYR A 276 -12.26 -5.84 24.82
N ARG A 277 -13.14 -6.37 25.67
CA ARG A 277 -12.82 -6.98 26.99
C ARG A 277 -12.45 -8.47 26.88
N TRP A 278 -12.62 -9.08 25.72
CA TRP A 278 -12.35 -10.50 25.44
C TRP A 278 -11.04 -10.65 24.67
N LYS A 279 -9.93 -10.11 25.21
CA LYS A 279 -8.62 -10.11 24.53
C LYS A 279 -7.72 -11.29 24.89
N LYS A 280 -8.05 -12.04 25.95
CA LYS A 280 -7.28 -13.19 26.43
C LYS A 280 -7.89 -14.49 25.89
N ASP A 281 -7.05 -15.51 25.77
CA ASP A 281 -7.46 -16.80 25.23
C ASP A 281 -8.38 -17.56 26.20
N ASN A 282 -8.03 -17.56 27.50
CA ASN A 282 -8.71 -18.33 28.56
C ASN A 282 -9.97 -17.65 29.15
N ILE A 283 -10.71 -16.88 28.35
CA ILE A 283 -11.93 -16.20 28.82
C ILE A 283 -13.14 -17.11 28.57
N ARG A 284 -14.04 -17.24 29.56
CA ARG A 284 -15.31 -17.96 29.41
C ARG A 284 -16.26 -17.23 28.47
N LYS A 285 -16.98 -17.99 27.62
CA LYS A 285 -17.99 -17.45 26.69
C LYS A 285 -19.07 -16.66 27.45
N PRO A 286 -19.25 -15.36 27.16
CA PRO A 286 -20.31 -14.53 27.73
C PRO A 286 -21.71 -15.07 27.45
N LYS A 287 -22.63 -14.93 28.42
CA LYS A 287 -24.06 -15.24 28.26
C LYS A 287 -24.76 -14.44 27.16
N ILE A 288 -24.19 -13.31 26.73
CA ILE A 288 -24.75 -12.49 25.64
C ILE A 288 -24.51 -13.10 24.24
N LEU A 289 -23.76 -14.20 24.17
CA LEU A 289 -23.37 -14.93 22.96
C LEU A 289 -23.89 -16.38 22.94
N SER A 290 -24.57 -16.80 24.01
CA SER A 290 -25.37 -18.04 24.07
C SER A 290 -26.79 -17.71 23.64
#